data_AF-A0A2K5EPU2-F1
#
_entry.id   AF-A0A2K5EPU2-F1
#
_cell.length_a   1.000
_cell.length_b   1.000
_cell.length_c   1.000
_cell.angle_alpha   90.00
_cell.angle_beta   90.00
_cell.angle_gamma   90.00
#
_symmetry.space_group_name_H-M   'P 1'
#
loop_
_entity.id
_entity.type
_entity.pdbx_description
1 polymer ?
#
loop_
_entity_poly.entity_id
_entity_poly.type
_entity_poly.pdbx_seq_one_letter_code
_entity_poly.pdbx_strand_id
1 'polypeptide(L)'
;MGTALVYHEDMTATRLLWDDPECEIERPERLTAALDRLRKCGLEQRCLRLSAREASEEELGLVHRVPFTVRAWPWGLHCSCWTLCSQERCKTGLPW
;
A
#
# COMPACT_ATOMS: atom_id res chain seq x y z
N MET A 1 21.54 14.48 -16.54
CA MET A 1 20.12 14.17 -16.23
C MET A 1 20.04 12.72 -15.78
N GLY A 2 19.27 12.41 -14.73
CA GLY A 2 19.12 11.05 -14.20
C GLY A 2 17.66 10.72 -13.94
N THR A 3 17.33 9.44 -13.83
CA THR A 3 15.97 8.96 -13.56
C THR A 3 15.87 8.58 -12.08
N ALA A 4 14.84 9.07 -11.38
CA ALA A 4 14.58 8.69 -10.00
C ALA A 4 13.75 7.40 -9.94
N LEU A 5 14.00 6.56 -8.94
CA LEU A 5 13.22 5.35 -8.64
C LEU A 5 12.81 5.35 -7.16
N VAL A 6 11.50 5.38 -6.91
CA VAL A 6 10.88 5.30 -5.58
C VAL A 6 10.20 3.95 -5.43
N TYR A 7 10.45 3.27 -4.31
CA TYR A 7 9.82 2.02 -3.88
C TYR A 7 10.10 1.85 -2.38
N HIS A 8 9.24 1.15 -1.67
CA HIS A 8 9.37 0.81 -0.25
C HIS A 8 8.73 -0.56 -0.05
N GLU A 9 9.37 -1.42 0.73
CA GLU A 9 8.93 -2.77 1.03
C GLU A 9 7.51 -2.82 1.60
N ASP A 10 7.15 -1.87 2.47
CA ASP A 10 5.81 -1.79 3.08
C ASP A 10 4.67 -1.64 2.05
N MET A 11 4.94 -1.12 0.84
CA MET A 11 3.95 -1.08 -0.24
C MET A 11 3.56 -2.48 -0.75
N THR A 12 4.27 -3.53 -0.33
CA THR A 12 3.97 -4.94 -0.66
C THR A 12 3.35 -5.71 0.51
N ALA A 13 3.10 -5.05 1.64
CA ALA A 13 2.48 -5.70 2.79
C ALA A 13 1.01 -6.00 2.51
N THR A 14 0.26 -5.02 1.99
CA THR A 14 -1.20 -5.10 1.79
C THR A 14 -1.61 -6.24 0.87
N ARG A 15 -2.52 -7.09 1.35
CA ARG A 15 -3.12 -8.19 0.59
C ARG A 15 -4.60 -8.32 0.92
N LEU A 16 -5.36 -8.88 -0.02
CA LEU A 16 -6.75 -9.25 0.20
C LEU A 16 -6.83 -10.35 1.29
N LEU A 17 -7.81 -10.22 2.19
CA LEU A 17 -7.96 -11.10 3.37
C LEU A 17 -9.23 -11.96 3.33
N TRP A 18 -10.01 -11.85 2.26
CA TRP A 18 -11.27 -12.57 2.06
C TRP A 18 -11.44 -12.94 0.60
N ASP A 19 -12.40 -13.81 0.31
CA ASP A 19 -12.65 -14.25 -1.06
C ASP A 19 -13.46 -13.18 -1.82
N ASP A 20 -12.78 -12.46 -2.71
CA ASP A 20 -13.37 -11.49 -3.62
C ASP A 20 -12.68 -11.61 -4.99
N PRO A 21 -13.32 -12.27 -5.98
CA PRO A 21 -12.73 -12.49 -7.31
C PRO A 21 -12.39 -11.20 -8.07
N GLU A 22 -13.08 -10.09 -7.78
CA GLU A 22 -12.80 -8.80 -8.43
C GLU A 22 -11.54 -8.16 -7.85
N CYS A 23 -11.40 -8.21 -6.53
CA CYS A 23 -10.24 -7.65 -5.84
C CYS A 23 -8.99 -8.57 -5.91
N GLU A 24 -9.17 -9.86 -6.17
CA GLU A 24 -8.10 -10.87 -6.15
C GLU A 24 -6.92 -10.55 -7.09
N ILE A 25 -7.15 -9.75 -8.14
CA ILE A 25 -6.11 -9.32 -9.09
C ILE A 25 -5.14 -8.28 -8.50
N GLU A 26 -5.54 -7.55 -7.44
CA GLU A 26 -4.72 -6.56 -6.75
C GLU A 26 -3.91 -7.27 -5.67
N ARG A 27 -2.64 -7.56 -6.00
CA ARG A 27 -1.74 -8.31 -5.11
C ARG A 27 -0.37 -7.66 -5.00
N PRO A 28 0.36 -7.89 -3.89
CA PRO A 28 1.76 -7.46 -3.71
C PRO A 28 2.68 -7.74 -4.91
N GLU A 29 2.43 -8.86 -5.59
CA GLU A 29 3.20 -9.31 -6.74
C GLU A 29 3.23 -8.31 -7.90
N ARG A 30 2.22 -7.43 -8.00
CA ARG A 30 2.21 -6.36 -9.01
C ARG A 30 3.45 -5.48 -8.89
N LEU A 31 3.83 -5.13 -7.65
CA LEU A 31 4.96 -4.25 -7.38
C LEU A 31 6.28 -5.02 -7.37
N THR A 32 6.33 -6.21 -6.76
CA THR A 32 7.57 -7.00 -6.72
C THR A 32 7.97 -7.49 -8.12
N ALA A 33 7.02 -7.93 -8.95
CA ALA A 33 7.32 -8.36 -10.32
C ALA A 33 7.86 -7.21 -11.18
N ALA A 34 7.34 -5.99 -11.02
CA ALA A 34 7.85 -4.82 -11.71
C ALA A 34 9.29 -4.48 -11.28
N LEU A 35 9.55 -4.47 -9.96
CA LEU A 35 10.88 -4.19 -9.42
C LEU A 35 11.90 -5.27 -9.84
N ASP A 36 11.53 -6.54 -9.79
CA ASP A 36 12.38 -7.65 -10.23
C ASP A 36 12.69 -7.56 -11.72
N ARG A 37 11.75 -7.09 -12.54
CA ARG A 37 12.02 -6.86 -13.97
C ARG A 37 13.02 -5.73 -14.17
N LEU A 38 12.90 -4.63 -13.42
CA LEU A 38 13.88 -3.55 -13.46
C LEU A 38 15.29 -4.04 -13.06
N ARG A 39 15.38 -4.88 -12.03
CA ARG A 39 16.62 -5.53 -11.58
C ARG A 39 17.26 -6.41 -12.65
N LYS A 40 16.47 -7.33 -13.21
CA LYS A 40 16.91 -8.27 -14.26
C LYS A 40 17.43 -7.55 -15.50
N CYS A 41 16.84 -6.40 -15.82
CA CYS A 41 17.27 -5.56 -16.95
C CYS A 41 18.42 -4.60 -16.62
N GLY A 42 18.94 -4.59 -15.38
CA GLY A 42 20.00 -3.67 -14.96
C GLY A 42 19.56 -2.20 -14.88
N LEU A 43 18.25 -1.94 -14.80
CA LEU A 43 17.69 -0.58 -14.82
C LEU A 43 17.69 0.07 -13.45
N GLU A 44 17.49 -0.71 -12.38
CA GLU A 44 17.51 -0.17 -11.01
C GLU A 44 18.85 0.51 -10.69
N GLN A 45 19.97 -0.09 -11.09
CA GLN A 45 21.34 0.40 -10.84
C GLN A 45 21.66 1.71 -11.58
N ARG A 46 20.85 2.05 -12.61
CA ARG A 46 21.00 3.28 -13.39
C ARG A 46 20.16 4.44 -12.83
N CYS A 47 19.28 4.15 -11.88
CA CYS A 47 18.37 5.13 -11.30
C CYS A 47 18.92 5.69 -9.98
N LEU A 48 18.58 6.95 -9.69
CA LEU A 48 18.74 7.54 -8.37
C LEU A 48 17.63 7.00 -7.46
N ARG A 49 18.01 6.20 -6.47
CA ARG A 49 17.08 5.68 -5.45
C ARG A 49 16.63 6.82 -4.54
N LEU A 50 15.32 7.05 -4.45
CA LEU A 50 14.72 8.00 -3.51
C LEU A 50 13.88 7.24 -2.49
N SER A 51 13.93 7.70 -1.23
CA SER A 51 13.13 7.15 -0.15
C SER A 51 11.66 7.54 -0.31
N ALA A 52 10.77 6.57 -0.06
CA ALA A 52 9.36 6.88 0.10
C ALA A 52 9.13 7.63 1.42
N ARG A 53 8.02 8.37 1.50
CA ARG A 53 7.49 8.96 2.73
C ARG A 53 5.98 8.91 2.68
N GLU A 54 5.35 9.01 3.84
CA GLU A 54 3.91 9.21 3.93
C GLU A 54 3.52 10.60 3.41
N ALA A 55 2.34 10.69 2.80
CA ALA A 55 1.71 11.97 2.50
C ALA A 55 1.08 12.53 3.78
N SER A 56 1.22 13.84 4.02
CA SER A 56 0.60 14.48 5.17
C SER A 56 -0.92 14.63 4.98
N GLU A 57 -1.66 14.85 6.08
CA GLU A 57 -3.11 15.10 5.99
C GLU A 57 -3.43 16.35 5.15
N GLU A 58 -2.58 17.38 5.24
CA GLU A 58 -2.70 18.60 4.43
C GLU A 58 -2.49 18.30 2.95
N GLU A 59 -1.47 17.49 2.59
CA GLU A 59 -1.20 17.08 1.22
C GLU A 59 -2.34 16.26 0.62
N LEU A 60 -2.92 15.33 1.40
CA LEU A 60 -4.11 14.58 1.00
C LEU A 60 -5.33 15.51 0.85
N GLY A 61 -5.47 16.50 1.74
CA GLY A 61 -6.54 17.49 1.73
C GLY A 61 -6.55 18.42 0.50
N LEU A 62 -5.47 18.48 -0.27
CA LEU A 62 -5.41 19.25 -1.52
C LEU A 62 -6.36 18.69 -2.59
N VAL A 63 -6.59 17.38 -2.60
CA VAL A 63 -7.45 16.70 -3.60
C VAL A 63 -8.69 16.07 -2.96
N HIS A 64 -8.65 15.75 -1.66
CA HIS A 64 -9.78 15.20 -0.93
C HIS A 64 -10.45 16.30 -0.05
N ARG A 65 -11.73 16.60 -0.30
CA ARG A 65 -12.51 17.52 0.55
C ARG A 65 -12.91 16.82 1.87
N VAL A 66 -12.16 17.06 2.95
CA VAL A 66 -12.38 16.87 4.41
C VAL A 66 -13.60 16.04 4.92
N PRO A 67 -13.46 15.12 5.92
CA PRO A 67 -12.27 14.47 6.46
C PRO A 67 -12.23 13.01 5.99
N PHE A 68 -11.18 12.59 5.29
CA PHE A 68 -10.87 11.16 5.20
C PHE A 68 -10.16 10.71 6.49
N THR A 69 -10.76 11.03 7.65
CA THR A 69 -10.66 10.18 8.83
C THR A 69 -11.93 9.38 8.81
N VAL A 70 -11.86 8.08 8.54
CA VAL A 70 -13.05 7.23 8.39
C VAL A 70 -13.72 7.10 9.76
N ARG A 71 -14.64 8.02 10.07
CA ARG A 71 -15.29 8.15 11.39
C ARG A 71 -16.63 7.41 11.49
N ALA A 72 -16.95 6.54 10.53
CA ALA A 72 -18.14 5.71 10.54
C ALA A 72 -17.93 4.41 9.75
N TRP A 73 -16.93 3.62 10.16
CA TRP A 73 -17.16 2.18 10.23
C TRP A 73 -18.14 1.94 11.39
N PRO A 74 -19.04 0.93 11.34
CA PRO A 74 -20.22 0.88 12.22
C PRO A 74 -19.92 0.75 13.72
N TRP A 75 -18.65 0.60 14.08
CA TRP A 75 -18.16 0.52 15.45
C TRP A 75 -16.83 1.27 15.49
N GLY A 76 -16.72 2.26 16.38
CA GLY A 76 -15.61 3.21 16.48
C GLY A 76 -14.23 2.56 16.69
N LEU A 77 -13.69 2.00 15.62
CA LEU A 77 -12.40 1.33 15.55
C LEU A 77 -11.64 1.92 14.36
N HIS A 78 -10.49 2.47 14.70
CA HIS A 78 -9.57 3.22 13.85
C HIS A 78 -9.03 2.31 12.74
N CYS A 79 -9.72 2.26 11.60
CA CYS A 79 -9.32 1.43 10.47
C CYS A 79 -8.49 2.25 9.49
N SER A 80 -7.18 2.28 9.70
CA SER A 80 -6.25 2.68 8.64
C SER A 80 -6.03 1.47 7.74
N CYS A 81 -6.17 1.66 6.43
CA CYS A 81 -5.71 0.72 5.41
C CYS A 81 -4.23 0.30 5.62
N TRP A 82 -3.46 1.16 6.30
CA TRP A 82 -2.07 0.91 6.72
C TRP A 82 -1.89 -0.05 7.91
N THR A 83 -2.85 -0.19 8.82
CA THR A 83 -2.67 -1.00 10.05
C THR A 83 -3.19 -2.42 9.92
N LEU A 84 -4.11 -2.72 8.98
CA LEU A 84 -4.65 -4.07 8.87
C LEU A 84 -3.62 -5.12 8.43
N CYS A 85 -2.55 -4.70 7.77
CA CYS A 85 -1.48 -5.62 7.42
C CYS A 85 -0.50 -5.90 8.57
N SER A 86 -0.52 -5.09 9.64
CA SER A 86 0.45 -5.19 10.75
C SER A 86 -0.13 -5.77 12.04
N GLN A 87 -1.46 -5.96 12.14
CA GLN A 87 -2.08 -6.53 13.33
C GLN A 87 -2.52 -7.98 13.14
N GLU A 88 -2.15 -8.83 14.10
CA GLU A 88 -2.39 -10.28 14.18
C GLU A 88 -3.88 -10.71 14.10
N ARG A 89 -4.83 -9.77 14.00
CA ARG A 89 -6.27 -10.05 13.95
C ARG A 89 -6.75 -10.64 12.63
N CYS A 90 -5.93 -10.62 11.58
CA CYS A 90 -6.20 -11.37 10.35
C CYS A 90 -6.00 -12.89 10.50
N LYS A 91 -5.50 -13.38 11.66
CA LYS A 91 -5.29 -14.83 11.91
C LYS A 91 -6.54 -15.56 12.39
N THR A 92 -7.57 -14.86 12.87
CA THR A 92 -8.79 -15.50 13.37
C THR A 92 -9.92 -15.30 12.38
N GLY A 93 -10.14 -16.31 11.53
CA GLY A 93 -11.30 -16.41 10.64
C GLY A 93 -12.60 -16.50 11.43
N LEU A 94 -13.06 -15.37 11.95
CA LEU A 94 -14.39 -15.22 12.52
C LEU A 94 -15.30 -14.56 11.48
N PRO A 95 -16.55 -15.03 11.35
CA PRO A 95 -17.48 -14.56 10.35
C PRO A 95 -17.93 -13.14 10.71
N TRP A 96 -18.05 -12.32 9.67
CA TRP A 96 -18.44 -10.91 9.68
C TRP A 96 -19.63 -10.59 10.59
#